data_AF-A0A958T3Y5-F1
#
_entry.id   AF-A0A958T3Y5-F1
#
_cell.length_a   1.000
_cell.length_b   1.000
_cell.length_c   1.000
_cell.angle_alpha   90.00
_cell.angle_beta   90.00
_cell.angle_gamma   90.00
#
_symmetry.space_group_name_H-M   'P 1'
#
loop_
_entity.id
_entity.type
_entity.pdbx_description
1 polymer ?
#
loop_
_entity_poly.entity_id
_entity_poly.type
_entity_poly.pdbx_seq_one_letter_code
_entity_poly.pdbx_strand_id
1 'polypeptide(L)' 'MELKRVVVTGIGALTPIGNTKDEYWNGLVNGKSGAASITHFDAEKFKTQFAC' A
#
# COMPACT_ATOMS: atom_id res chain seq x y z
N MET A 1 -7.25 -26.77 22.88
CA MET A 1 -6.53 -25.48 22.87
C MET A 1 -7.56 -24.39 23.07
N GLU A 2 -7.36 -23.51 24.05
CA GLU A 2 -8.27 -22.39 24.32
C GLU A 2 -7.80 -21.17 23.51
N LEU A 3 -8.72 -20.51 22.78
CA LEU A 3 -8.39 -19.37 21.93
C LEU A 3 -8.36 -18.07 22.76
N LYS A 4 -7.21 -17.38 22.75
CA LYS A 4 -7.06 -16.08 23.42
C LYS A 4 -7.68 -14.97 22.57
N ARG A 5 -8.59 -14.19 23.15
CA ARG A 5 -9.19 -13.02 22.50
C ARG A 5 -8.22 -11.85 22.53
N VAL A 6 -8.01 -11.22 21.38
CA VAL A 6 -7.17 -10.03 21.23
C VAL A 6 -8.01 -8.92 20.59
N VAL A 7 -7.74 -7.68 20.97
CA VAL A 7 -8.40 -6.48 20.42
C VAL A 7 -7.33 -5.58 19.80
N VAL A 8 -7.60 -5.11 18.58
CA VAL A 8 -6.79 -4.08 17.90
C VAL A 8 -7.32 -2.71 18.31
N THR A 9 -6.48 -1.89 18.93
CA THR A 9 -6.86 -0.57 19.47
C THR A 9 -6.57 0.59 18.50
N GLY A 10 -5.84 0.34 17.42
CA GLY A 10 -5.53 1.34 16.41
C GLY A 10 -4.86 0.74 15.19
N ILE A 11 -4.90 1.49 14.07
CA ILE A 11 -4.24 1.12 12.82
C ILE A 11 -3.65 2.36 12.15
N GLY A 12 -2.49 2.19 11.53
CA GLY A 12 -1.83 3.16 10.67
C GLY A 12 -1.22 2.45 9.49
N ALA A 13 -1.20 3.11 8.33
CA ALA A 13 -0.70 2.54 7.09
C ALA A 13 0.02 3.62 6.29
N LEU A 14 1.26 3.32 5.87
CA LEU A 14 2.01 4.10 4.90
C LEU A 14 2.12 3.24 3.65
N THR A 15 1.39 3.62 2.60
CA THR A 15 1.24 2.78 1.42
C THR A 15 1.11 3.63 0.16
N PRO A 16 1.38 3.05 -1.01
CA PRO A 16 1.24 3.75 -2.30
C PRO A 16 -0.21 4.18 -2.61
N ILE A 17 -1.20 3.63 -1.90
CA ILE A 17 -2.63 3.94 -2.07
C ILE A 17 -3.19 4.85 -0.97
N GLY A 18 -2.38 5.24 0.03
CA GLY A 18 -2.79 6.13 1.12
C GLY A 18 -1.82 6.10 2.30
N ASN A 19 -1.61 7.26 2.92
CA ASN A 19 -0.68 7.44 4.05
C ASN A 19 -1.39 7.74 5.37
N THR A 20 -2.72 7.76 5.34
CA THR A 20 -3.59 7.79 6.51
C THR A 20 -4.50 6.57 6.50
N LYS A 21 -5.07 6.22 7.65
CA LYS A 21 -6.05 5.11 7.76
C LYS A 21 -7.21 5.26 6.75
N ASP A 22 -7.68 6.49 6.56
CA ASP A 22 -8.89 6.78 5.76
C ASP A 22 -8.55 6.78 4.27
N GLU A 23 -7.41 7.35 3.89
CA GLU A 23 -6.90 7.27 2.51
C GLU A 23 -6.61 5.83 2.10
N TYR A 24 -5.91 5.07 2.95
CA TYR A 24 -5.59 3.67 2.69
C TYR A 24 -6.87 2.84 2.51
N TRP A 25 -7.84 2.98 3.42
CA TRP A 25 -9.10 2.27 3.36
C TRP A 25 -9.88 2.59 2.09
N ASN A 26 -10.01 3.88 1.76
CA ASN A 26 -10.70 4.31 0.54
C ASN A 26 -9.97 3.82 -0.72
N GLY A 27 -8.64 3.90 -0.76
CA GLY A 27 -7.84 3.39 -1.87
C GLY A 27 -8.01 1.88 -2.06
N LEU A 28 -8.03 1.11 -0.97
CA LEU A 28 -8.20 -0.33 -0.98
C LEU A 28 -9.59 -0.73 -1.48
N VAL A 29 -10.65 -0.15 -0.91
CA VAL A 29 -12.04 -0.48 -1.26
C VAL A 29 -12.37 -0.10 -2.70
N ASN A 30 -11.80 1.00 -3.21
CA ASN A 30 -12.00 1.42 -4.60
C ASN A 30 -11.05 0.73 -5.60
N GLY A 31 -10.23 -0.22 -5.16
CA GLY A 31 -9.31 -0.95 -6.04
C GLY A 31 -8.25 -0.05 -6.71
N LYS A 32 -7.81 1.00 -6.03
CA LYS A 32 -6.81 1.94 -6.55
C LYS A 32 -5.49 1.20 -6.77
N SER A 33 -4.93 1.31 -7.97
CA SER A 33 -3.57 0.84 -8.24
C SER A 33 -2.56 1.79 -7.60
N GLY A 34 -1.62 1.24 -6.84
CA GLY A 34 -0.46 1.96 -6.32
C GLY A 34 0.74 1.97 -7.27
N ALA A 35 0.69 1.20 -8.36
CA ALA A 35 1.80 1.11 -9.30
C ALA A 35 1.86 2.35 -10.20
N ALA A 36 3.05 2.92 -10.34
CA ALA A 36 3.36 4.06 -11.20
C ALA A 36 4.74 3.90 -11.85
N SER A 37 5.06 4.74 -12.84
CA SER A 37 6.38 4.74 -13.48
C SER A 37 7.50 5.01 -12.46
N ILE A 38 8.62 4.32 -12.61
CA ILE A 38 9.80 4.52 -11.75
C ILE A 38 10.37 5.93 -11.99
N THR A 39 10.53 6.70 -10.90
CA THR A 39 11.06 8.08 -10.93
C THR A 39 12.40 8.24 -10.23
N HIS A 40 12.82 7.26 -9.42
CA HIS A 40 13.99 7.38 -8.56
C HIS A 40 15.30 6.98 -9.26
N PHE A 41 15.23 6.30 -10.40
CA PHE A 41 16.37 5.94 -11.24
C PHE A 41 15.94 5.75 -12.69
N ASP A 42 16.93 5.74 -13.61
CA ASP A 42 16.69 5.46 -15.02
C ASP A 42 16.45 3.95 -15.25
N ALA A 43 15.20 3.62 -15.55
CA ALA A 43 14.74 2.25 -15.78
C ALA A 43 14.81 1.82 -17.26
N GLU A 44 15.37 2.62 -18.19
CA GLU A 44 15.31 2.37 -19.64
C GLU A 44 15.85 0.99 -20.02
N LYS A 45 16.96 0.58 -19.40
CA LYS A 45 17.64 -0.70 -19.70
C LYS A 45 17.02 -1.92 -19.00
N PHE A 46 15.98 -1.72 -18.19
CA PHE A 46 15.36 -2.78 -17.40
C PHE A 46 14.03 -3.21 -18.02
N LYS A 47 13.71 -4.50 -17.89
CA LYS A 47 12.44 -5.06 -18.38
C LYS A 47 11.22 -4.49 -17.64
N THR A 48 11.38 -4.02 -16.40
CA THR A 48 10.32 -3.46 -15.57
C THR A 48 10.55 -1.97 -15.40
N GLN A 49 9.51 -1.17 -15.66
CA GLN A 49 9.58 0.30 -15.64
C GLN A 49 8.59 0.95 -14.66
N PHE A 50 7.90 0.15 -13.84
CA PHE A 50 6.96 0.62 -12.84
C PHE A 50 7.32 0.05 -11.46
N ALA A 51 6.93 0.78 -10.42
CA ALA A 51 7.08 0.42 -9.02
C ALA A 51 5.87 0.93 -8.22
N CYS A 52 5.75 0.51 -6.96
CA CYS A 52 4.74 0.99 -6.03
C CYS A 52 5.39 1.70 -4.84
#